data_AF-A0A0W0WY93-F1
#
_entry.id   AF-A0A0W0WY93-F1
#
_cell.length_a   1.000
_cell.length_b   1.000
_cell.length_c   1.000
_cell.angle_alpha   90.00
_cell.angle_beta   90.00
_cell.angle_gamma   90.00
#
_symmetry.space_group_name_H-M   'P 1'
#
loop_
_entity.id
_entity.type
_entity.pdbx_description
1 polymer ?
#
loop_
_entity_poly.entity_id
_entity_poly.type
_entity_poly.pdbx_seq_one_letter_code
_entity_poly.pdbx_strand_id
1 'polypeptide(L)'
;MPKEKKTLWDAYALSVSYTGLTTLIGHPAERLKVAIQTNLSQSAYSVTKQFATANLRHFSTGFFSCVLRQQSKVAYRPLLMTHIPNEIDRLQFPMMIGSILKATVASTLDTLVLSPIENIKTIQMRAIASQDKPIKPLQAMQTVYYQRGLPGFFAGSAATLGKAFPSWVYLFMTYNAIKTKREKQTFLSTILWATAASVPVTVTTTPLDVIKSQQQAFKSESNQTIGAVASQIYKNHGFGAFFKGFNCRLLHKSLSTAGAYMILDVASNISFNK
;
A
#
# COMPACT_ATOMS: atom_id res chain seq x y z
N MET A 1 17.15 -33.57 -13.40
CA MET A 1 16.85 -33.41 -11.97
C MET A 1 15.47 -32.78 -11.82
N PRO A 2 14.51 -33.47 -11.17
CA PRO A 2 13.14 -33.00 -11.06
C PRO A 2 13.07 -31.78 -10.14
N LYS A 3 12.48 -30.68 -10.62
CA LYS A 3 12.22 -29.48 -9.82
C LYS A 3 11.28 -29.86 -8.68
N GLU A 4 11.79 -29.86 -7.46
CA GLU A 4 11.02 -30.06 -6.23
C GLU A 4 9.77 -29.16 -6.28
N LYS A 5 8.58 -29.77 -6.26
CA LYS A 5 7.31 -29.03 -6.17
C LYS A 5 7.27 -28.40 -4.78
N LYS A 6 7.76 -27.17 -4.65
CA LYS A 6 7.61 -26.38 -3.41
C LYS A 6 6.14 -26.43 -3.01
N THR A 7 5.87 -26.98 -1.83
CA THR A 7 4.52 -27.14 -1.29
C THR A 7 3.88 -25.76 -1.16
N LEU A 8 2.57 -25.64 -1.42
CA LEU A 8 1.85 -24.37 -1.26
C LEU A 8 2.11 -23.72 0.12
N TRP A 9 2.32 -24.55 1.14
CA TRP A 9 2.69 -24.16 2.50
C TRP A 9 4.07 -23.51 2.62
N ASP A 10 5.08 -23.98 1.87
CA ASP A 10 6.41 -23.37 1.88
C ASP A 10 6.39 -22.02 1.19
N ALA A 11 5.65 -21.91 0.08
CA ALA A 11 5.44 -20.63 -0.59
C ALA A 11 4.68 -19.64 0.30
N TYR A 12 3.68 -20.13 1.05
CA TYR A 12 2.92 -19.35 2.01
C TYR A 12 3.78 -18.88 3.19
N ALA A 13 4.53 -19.78 3.84
CA ALA A 13 5.42 -19.47 4.96
C ALA A 13 6.51 -18.46 4.58
N LEU A 14 7.07 -18.58 3.37
CA LEU A 14 8.06 -17.65 2.83
C LEU A 14 7.41 -16.29 2.55
N SER A 15 6.17 -16.25 2.03
CA SER A 15 5.43 -15.01 1.80
C SER A 15 5.04 -14.28 3.10
N VAL A 16 4.66 -15.02 4.14
CA VAL A 16 4.35 -14.48 5.48
C VAL A 16 5.60 -13.87 6.11
N SER A 17 6.70 -14.62 6.10
CA SER A 17 8.00 -14.16 6.62
C SER A 17 8.51 -12.93 5.86
N TYR A 18 8.42 -12.96 4.52
CA TYR A 18 8.76 -11.85 3.64
C TYR A 18 7.96 -10.58 3.97
N THR A 19 6.65 -10.73 4.12
CA THR A 19 5.76 -9.59 4.35
C THR A 19 5.93 -9.03 5.77
N GLY A 20 6.22 -9.87 6.77
CA GLY A 20 6.56 -9.44 8.13
C GLY A 20 7.83 -8.60 8.17
N LEU A 21 8.91 -9.07 7.53
CA LEU A 21 10.21 -8.42 7.56
C LEU A 21 10.21 -7.09 6.78
N THR A 22 9.62 -7.07 5.58
CA THR A 22 9.45 -5.83 4.81
C THR A 22 8.56 -4.81 5.52
N THR A 23 7.54 -5.26 6.25
CA THR A 23 6.70 -4.38 7.06
C THR A 23 7.49 -3.79 8.23
N LEU A 24 8.38 -4.57 8.86
CA LEU A 24 9.22 -4.09 9.96
C LEU A 24 10.18 -2.99 9.52
N ILE A 25 10.85 -3.17 8.37
CA ILE A 25 11.77 -2.18 7.79
C ILE A 25 11.00 -0.96 7.24
N GLY A 26 9.85 -1.20 6.59
CA GLY A 26 9.09 -0.16 5.90
C GLY A 26 8.16 0.67 6.79
N HIS A 27 7.79 0.18 7.97
CA HIS A 27 6.85 0.84 8.88
C HIS A 27 7.18 2.31 9.21
N PRO A 28 8.44 2.69 9.50
CA PRO A 28 8.78 4.07 9.84
C PRO A 28 8.52 5.02 8.68
N ALA A 29 8.97 4.62 7.48
CA ALA A 29 8.79 5.37 6.25
C ALA A 29 7.30 5.45 5.85
N GLU A 30 6.56 4.36 6.01
CA GLU A 30 5.12 4.33 5.74
C GLU A 30 4.36 5.31 6.64
N ARG A 31 4.75 5.40 7.91
CA ARG A 31 4.12 6.34 8.84
C ARG A 31 4.44 7.79 8.56
N LEU A 32 5.70 8.10 8.28
CA LEU A 32 6.10 9.44 7.88
C LEU A 32 5.31 9.88 6.63
N LYS A 33 5.19 8.99 5.64
CA LYS A 33 4.36 9.22 4.46
C LYS A 33 2.91 9.52 4.82
N VAL A 34 2.27 8.68 5.64
CA VAL A 34 0.86 8.90 6.05
C VAL A 34 0.72 10.24 6.76
N ALA A 35 1.59 10.55 7.72
CA ALA A 35 1.54 11.81 8.46
C ALA A 35 1.65 13.06 7.56
N ILE A 36 2.53 13.03 6.55
CA ILE A 36 2.68 14.10 5.56
C ILE A 36 1.44 14.21 4.67
N GLN A 37 0.90 13.07 4.21
CA GLN A 37 -0.27 13.05 3.33
C GLN A 37 -1.57 13.47 4.03
N THR A 38 -1.69 13.23 5.33
CA THR A 38 -2.85 13.67 6.12
C THR A 38 -2.75 15.14 6.51
N ASN A 39 -1.55 15.70 6.67
CA ASN A 39 -1.35 17.10 7.09
C ASN A 39 -0.88 17.98 5.94
N LEU A 40 -1.78 18.21 4.99
CA LEU A 40 -1.56 19.09 3.85
C LEU A 40 -1.38 20.57 4.25
N SER A 41 -1.79 21.00 5.45
CA SER A 41 -1.59 22.36 5.96
C SER A 41 -0.14 22.65 6.40
N GLN A 42 0.60 21.63 6.82
CA GLN A 42 1.97 21.77 7.31
C GLN A 42 3.01 21.48 6.21
N SER A 43 4.23 21.96 6.41
CA SER A 43 5.36 21.63 5.54
C SER A 43 5.85 20.21 5.81
N ALA A 44 6.32 19.50 4.78
CA ALA A 44 6.89 18.16 4.96
C ALA A 44 8.05 18.14 5.95
N TYR A 45 8.82 19.24 6.04
CA TYR A 45 9.92 19.39 6.98
C TYR A 45 9.45 19.49 8.44
N SER A 46 8.38 20.26 8.72
CA SER A 46 7.85 20.40 10.08
C SER A 46 7.28 19.08 10.60
N VAL A 47 6.60 18.31 9.75
CA VAL A 47 6.08 16.98 10.09
C VAL A 47 7.23 15.99 10.34
N THR A 48 8.29 16.04 9.54
CA THR A 48 9.47 15.18 9.73
C THR A 48 10.20 15.52 11.04
N LYS A 49 10.30 16.80 11.39
CA LYS A 49 10.89 17.25 12.66
C LYS A 49 10.05 16.79 13.86
N GLN A 50 8.72 16.92 13.80
CA GLN A 50 7.81 16.41 14.83
C GLN A 50 7.88 14.88 14.96
N PHE A 51 8.07 14.17 13.84
CA PHE A 51 8.28 12.72 13.85
C PHE A 51 9.62 12.35 14.52
N ALA A 52 10.68 13.13 14.28
CA ALA A 52 12.00 12.91 14.88
C ALA A 52 12.03 13.19 16.39
N THR A 53 11.20 14.12 16.88
CA THR A 53 11.07 14.44 18.32
C THR A 53 10.02 13.59 19.05
N ALA A 54 9.31 12.68 18.36
CA ALA A 54 8.26 11.87 18.97
C ALA A 54 8.83 10.67 19.76
N ASN A 55 8.17 10.30 20.87
CA ASN A 55 8.58 9.17 21.71
C ASN A 55 8.52 7.81 20.98
N LEU A 56 9.34 6.85 21.40
CA LEU A 56 9.37 5.46 20.90
C LEU A 56 8.00 4.75 20.90
N ARG A 57 7.10 5.06 21.85
CA ARG A 57 5.71 4.55 21.86
C ARG A 57 4.88 5.07 20.68
N HIS A 58 5.14 6.30 20.25
CA HIS A 58 4.51 6.80 19.04
C HIS A 58 4.96 6.02 17.84
N PHE A 59 6.17 5.45 17.80
CA PHE A 59 6.72 4.69 16.67
C PHE A 59 6.08 3.31 16.48
N SER A 60 5.73 2.60 17.55
CA SER A 60 5.07 1.28 17.46
C SER A 60 3.56 1.37 17.18
N THR A 61 2.95 2.55 17.31
CA THR A 61 1.51 2.75 17.09
C THR A 61 1.09 2.39 15.64
N GLY A 62 0.06 1.57 15.49
CA GLY A 62 -0.41 1.09 14.17
C GLY A 62 0.49 0.03 13.50
N PHE A 63 1.56 -0.43 14.15
CA PHE A 63 2.35 -1.59 13.68
C PHE A 63 1.50 -2.85 13.61
N PHE A 64 0.76 -3.15 14.69
CA PHE A 64 -0.15 -4.29 14.73
C PHE A 64 -1.18 -4.26 13.60
N SER A 65 -1.81 -3.11 13.35
CA SER A 65 -2.77 -2.94 12.25
C SER A 65 -2.11 -3.08 10.88
N CYS A 66 -0.83 -2.72 10.74
CA CYS A 66 -0.08 -2.97 9.51
C CYS A 66 0.20 -4.45 9.30
N VAL A 67 0.64 -5.17 10.33
CA VAL A 67 0.86 -6.62 10.30
C VAL A 67 -0.46 -7.34 10.01
N LEU A 68 -1.54 -7.00 10.71
CA LEU A 68 -2.85 -7.62 10.52
C LEU A 68 -3.36 -7.45 9.09
N ARG A 69 -3.21 -6.25 8.50
CA ARG A 69 -3.54 -5.99 7.10
C ARG A 69 -2.72 -6.87 6.15
N GLN A 70 -1.43 -7.00 6.41
CA GLN A 70 -0.53 -7.77 5.57
C GLN A 70 -0.79 -9.27 5.65
N GLN A 71 -1.05 -9.80 6.86
CA GLN A 71 -1.42 -11.20 7.04
C GLN A 71 -2.77 -11.51 6.40
N SER A 72 -3.75 -10.61 6.55
CA SER A 72 -5.04 -10.74 5.87
C SER A 72 -4.82 -10.85 4.37
N LYS A 73 -4.01 -9.95 3.79
CA LYS A 73 -3.68 -9.96 2.37
C LYS A 73 -3.02 -11.26 1.90
N VAL A 74 -2.13 -11.84 2.70
CA VAL A 74 -1.48 -13.10 2.37
C VAL A 74 -2.47 -14.27 2.45
N ALA A 75 -3.42 -14.25 3.39
CA ALA A 75 -4.39 -15.32 3.60
C ALA A 75 -5.43 -15.47 2.47
N TYR A 76 -6.11 -14.40 2.05
CA TYR A 76 -7.19 -14.52 1.05
C TYR A 76 -6.73 -14.39 -0.40
N ARG A 77 -5.56 -13.80 -0.66
CA ARG A 77 -5.09 -13.54 -2.04
C ARG A 77 -4.89 -14.80 -2.88
N PRO A 78 -4.38 -15.93 -2.35
CA PRO A 78 -4.33 -17.19 -3.09
C PRO A 78 -5.72 -17.65 -3.54
N LEU A 79 -6.70 -17.63 -2.64
CA LEU A 79 -8.10 -17.99 -2.95
C LEU A 79 -8.69 -17.09 -4.02
N LEU A 80 -8.42 -15.79 -3.93
CA LEU A 80 -8.86 -14.80 -4.90
C LEU A 80 -8.25 -15.01 -6.29
N MET A 81 -6.98 -15.42 -6.35
CA MET A 81 -6.25 -15.67 -7.59
C MET A 81 -6.56 -17.03 -8.21
N THR A 82 -7.04 -18.02 -7.45
CA THR A 82 -7.33 -19.35 -7.98
C THR A 82 -8.80 -19.54 -8.33
N HIS A 83 -9.74 -19.14 -7.47
CA HIS A 83 -11.17 -19.43 -7.70
C HIS A 83 -11.85 -18.44 -8.64
N ILE A 84 -11.54 -17.15 -8.52
CA ILE A 84 -12.26 -16.11 -9.29
C ILE A 84 -11.94 -16.15 -10.79
N PRO A 85 -10.68 -16.31 -11.23
CA PRO A 85 -10.39 -16.42 -12.65
C PRO A 85 -11.07 -17.62 -13.30
N ASN A 86 -11.13 -18.75 -12.60
CA ASN A 86 -11.73 -19.99 -13.12
C ASN A 86 -13.24 -19.85 -13.36
N GLU A 87 -13.97 -19.17 -12.48
CA GLU A 87 -15.41 -18.91 -12.68
C GLU A 87 -15.66 -17.89 -13.78
N ILE A 88 -14.78 -16.90 -13.95
CA ILE A 88 -14.91 -15.90 -15.03
C ILE A 88 -14.52 -16.49 -16.39
N ASP A 89 -13.55 -17.42 -16.43
CA ASP A 89 -13.15 -18.11 -17.66
C ASP A 89 -14.24 -19.03 -18.21
N ARG A 90 -15.13 -19.53 -17.34
CA ARG A 90 -16.31 -20.29 -17.78
C ARG A 90 -17.31 -19.47 -18.60
N LEU A 91 -17.29 -18.14 -18.47
CA LEU A 91 -18.22 -17.24 -19.16
C LEU A 91 -17.77 -16.89 -20.60
N GLN A 92 -16.63 -17.41 -21.07
CA GLN A 92 -16.12 -17.26 -22.44
C GLN A 92 -16.10 -15.82 -23.00
N PHE A 93 -15.73 -14.83 -22.18
CA PHE A 93 -15.57 -13.46 -22.64
C PHE A 93 -14.31 -13.29 -23.54
N PRO A 94 -14.28 -12.26 -24.41
CA PRO A 94 -13.08 -11.85 -25.12
C PRO A 94 -11.91 -11.58 -24.15
N MET A 95 -10.67 -11.92 -24.54
CA MET A 95 -9.48 -11.89 -23.66
C MET A 95 -9.31 -10.58 -22.87
N MET A 96 -9.58 -9.44 -23.51
CA MET A 96 -9.46 -8.11 -22.89
C MET A 96 -10.56 -7.87 -21.85
N ILE A 97 -11.82 -8.21 -22.17
CA ILE A 97 -12.97 -8.04 -21.28
C ILE A 97 -12.87 -9.00 -20.09
N GLY A 98 -12.51 -10.27 -20.34
CA GLY A 98 -12.30 -11.26 -19.28
C GLY A 98 -11.20 -10.82 -18.30
N SER A 99 -10.10 -10.25 -18.80
CA SER A 99 -9.01 -9.74 -17.95
C SER A 99 -9.44 -8.55 -17.09
N ILE A 100 -10.20 -7.60 -17.66
CA ILE A 100 -10.73 -6.45 -16.93
C ILE A 100 -11.72 -6.90 -15.86
N LEU A 101 -12.61 -7.86 -16.18
CA LEU A 101 -13.60 -8.39 -15.24
C LEU A 101 -12.91 -9.07 -14.05
N LYS A 102 -11.93 -9.95 -14.32
CA LYS A 102 -11.12 -10.59 -13.28
C LYS A 102 -10.44 -9.57 -12.38
N ALA A 103 -9.81 -8.54 -12.98
CA ALA A 103 -9.14 -7.49 -12.23
C ALA A 103 -10.12 -6.68 -11.36
N THR A 104 -11.33 -6.42 -11.87
CA THR A 104 -12.35 -5.63 -11.17
C THR A 104 -12.94 -6.38 -9.98
N VAL A 105 -13.33 -7.64 -10.20
CA VAL A 105 -13.88 -8.50 -9.13
C VAL A 105 -12.84 -8.72 -8.04
N ALA A 106 -11.60 -9.05 -8.44
CA ALA A 106 -10.50 -9.22 -7.50
C ALA A 106 -10.24 -7.93 -6.69
N SER A 107 -10.18 -6.78 -7.35
CA SER A 107 -9.91 -5.50 -6.66
C SER A 107 -11.05 -5.09 -5.73
N THR A 108 -12.30 -5.41 -6.08
CA THR A 108 -13.48 -5.09 -5.26
C THR A 108 -13.48 -5.91 -3.98
N LEU A 109 -13.25 -7.23 -4.08
CA LEU A 109 -13.17 -8.11 -2.91
C LEU A 109 -11.96 -7.79 -2.02
N ASP A 110 -10.81 -7.49 -2.64
CA ASP A 110 -9.62 -7.00 -1.91
C ASP A 110 -9.95 -5.73 -1.11
N THR A 111 -10.67 -4.80 -1.74
CA THR A 111 -11.10 -3.56 -1.11
C THR A 111 -12.10 -3.80 0.01
N LEU A 112 -13.05 -4.73 -0.13
CA LEU A 112 -14.03 -5.04 0.91
C LEU A 112 -13.38 -5.58 2.18
N VAL A 113 -12.40 -6.49 2.03
CA VAL A 113 -11.70 -7.09 3.17
C VAL A 113 -10.70 -6.12 3.79
N LEU A 114 -9.95 -5.36 2.98
CA LEU A 114 -8.86 -4.52 3.49
C LEU A 114 -9.28 -3.12 3.92
N SER A 115 -10.30 -2.51 3.30
CA SER A 115 -10.70 -1.13 3.62
C SER A 115 -10.93 -0.87 5.12
N PRO A 116 -11.63 -1.72 5.89
CA PRO A 116 -11.81 -1.46 7.32
C PRO A 116 -10.48 -1.43 8.08
N ILE A 117 -9.57 -2.36 7.79
CA ILE A 117 -8.27 -2.46 8.44
C ILE A 117 -7.38 -1.27 8.03
N GLU A 118 -7.41 -0.88 6.76
CA GLU A 118 -6.67 0.27 6.26
C GLU A 118 -7.15 1.58 6.89
N ASN A 119 -8.45 1.77 7.08
CA ASN A 119 -9.00 2.96 7.70
C ASN A 119 -8.62 3.07 9.18
N ILE A 120 -8.71 1.97 9.93
CA ILE A 120 -8.23 1.92 11.33
C ILE A 120 -6.74 2.25 11.39
N LYS A 121 -5.92 1.65 10.51
CA LYS A 121 -4.49 1.91 10.42
C LYS A 121 -4.19 3.39 10.14
N THR A 122 -4.85 4.00 9.15
CA THR A 122 -4.62 5.40 8.78
C THR A 122 -4.94 6.35 9.93
N ILE A 123 -6.00 6.08 10.71
CA ILE A 123 -6.36 6.87 11.89
C ILE A 123 -5.34 6.73 13.02
N GLN A 124 -4.77 5.55 13.22
CA GLN A 124 -3.71 5.37 14.20
C GLN A 124 -2.40 6.05 13.77
N MET A 125 -2.10 6.06 12.47
CA MET A 125 -0.87 6.63 11.95
C MET A 125 -0.90 8.17 11.88
N ARG A 126 -2.08 8.79 11.68
CA ARG A 126 -2.21 10.27 11.64
C ARG A 126 -1.98 10.96 13.00
N ALA A 127 -2.15 10.25 14.12
CA ALA A 127 -2.15 10.83 15.47
C ALA A 127 -0.85 11.58 15.83
N ILE A 128 0.31 11.21 15.24
CA ILE A 128 1.60 11.88 15.49
C ILE A 128 1.56 13.36 15.08
N ALA A 129 1.02 13.66 13.90
CA ALA A 129 1.06 15.01 13.35
C ALA A 129 -0.08 15.90 13.88
N SER A 130 -1.04 15.32 14.60
CA SER A 130 -2.04 16.05 15.39
C SER A 130 -1.58 16.30 16.85
N GLN A 131 -0.38 15.84 17.25
CA GLN A 131 0.08 15.80 18.65
C GLN A 131 -0.86 15.06 19.62
N ASP A 132 -1.73 14.20 19.08
CA ASP A 132 -2.68 13.43 19.88
C ASP A 132 -2.00 12.24 20.56
N LYS A 133 -2.55 11.82 21.71
CA LYS A 133 -2.14 10.59 22.40
C LYS A 133 -2.23 9.40 21.44
N PRO A 134 -1.31 8.42 21.52
CA PRO A 134 -1.35 7.25 20.65
C PRO A 134 -2.67 6.49 20.85
N ILE A 135 -3.44 6.36 19.76
CA ILE A 135 -4.80 5.80 19.78
C ILE A 135 -4.74 4.27 19.66
N LYS A 136 -5.42 3.56 20.56
CA LYS A 136 -5.53 2.09 20.49
C LYS A 136 -6.41 1.66 19.29
N PRO A 137 -6.23 0.44 18.73
CA PRO A 137 -7.02 0.00 17.57
C PRO A 137 -8.54 0.06 17.82
N LEU A 138 -8.99 -0.34 19.01
CA LEU A 138 -10.40 -0.29 19.41
C LEU A 138 -10.94 1.15 19.48
N GLN A 139 -10.15 2.09 20.00
CA GLN A 139 -10.52 3.51 20.05
C GLN A 139 -10.59 4.12 18.64
N ALA A 140 -9.67 3.73 17.76
CA ALA A 140 -9.71 4.14 16.36
C ALA A 140 -10.97 3.60 15.66
N MET A 141 -11.33 2.33 15.88
CA MET A 141 -12.56 1.73 15.37
C MET A 141 -13.82 2.43 15.90
N GLN A 142 -13.87 2.73 17.19
CA GLN A 142 -14.96 3.51 17.80
C GLN A 142 -15.05 4.91 17.18
N THR A 143 -13.91 5.57 16.95
CA THR A 143 -13.87 6.89 16.32
C THR A 143 -14.44 6.86 14.91
N VAL A 144 -14.10 5.83 14.11
CA VAL A 144 -14.71 5.62 12.78
C VAL A 144 -16.23 5.49 12.89
N TYR A 145 -16.68 4.60 13.77
CA TYR A 145 -18.09 4.27 13.90
C TYR A 145 -18.91 5.47 14.38
N TYR A 146 -18.44 6.19 15.40
CA TYR A 146 -19.15 7.37 15.92
C TYR A 146 -19.12 8.57 14.97
N GLN A 147 -18.02 8.80 14.23
CA GLN A 147 -17.92 9.98 13.36
C GLN A 147 -18.62 9.78 12.00
N ARG A 148 -18.63 8.57 11.46
CA ARG A 148 -19.08 8.31 10.08
C ARG A 148 -19.90 7.03 9.89
N GLY A 149 -20.18 6.29 10.96
CA GLY A 149 -20.91 5.03 10.88
C GLY A 149 -20.19 3.97 10.05
N LEU A 150 -20.96 3.02 9.51
CA LEU A 150 -20.46 1.94 8.66
C LEU A 150 -19.81 2.41 7.35
N PRO A 151 -20.32 3.44 6.63
CA PRO A 151 -19.66 3.95 5.42
C PRO A 151 -18.25 4.49 5.67
N GLY A 152 -17.96 4.94 6.90
CA GLY A 152 -16.62 5.40 7.30
C GLY A 152 -15.52 4.36 7.11
N PHE A 153 -15.83 3.07 7.26
CA PHE A 153 -14.89 1.96 7.07
C PHE A 153 -14.55 1.68 5.60
N PHE A 154 -15.30 2.26 4.65
CA PHE A 154 -15.06 2.15 3.20
C PHE A 154 -14.70 3.51 2.58
N ALA A 155 -14.36 4.51 3.41
CA ALA A 155 -13.84 5.77 2.92
C ALA A 155 -12.53 5.53 2.13
N GLY A 156 -12.44 6.08 0.91
CA GLY A 156 -11.28 5.91 0.03
C GLY A 156 -11.24 4.62 -0.79
N SER A 157 -12.27 3.76 -0.72
CA SER A 157 -12.37 2.54 -1.54
C SER A 157 -12.40 2.86 -3.04
N ALA A 158 -13.15 3.88 -3.47
CA ALA A 158 -13.20 4.31 -4.88
C ALA A 158 -11.83 4.78 -5.40
N ALA A 159 -11.10 5.58 -4.61
CA ALA A 159 -9.73 5.99 -4.95
C ALA A 159 -8.76 4.78 -4.98
N THR A 160 -9.03 3.75 -4.17
CA THR A 160 -8.26 2.50 -4.15
C THR A 160 -8.47 1.68 -5.42
N LEU A 161 -9.70 1.60 -5.92
CA LEU A 161 -9.99 0.97 -7.20
C LEU A 161 -9.37 1.74 -8.37
N GLY A 162 -9.46 3.07 -8.36
CA GLY A 162 -8.87 3.92 -9.41
C GLY A 162 -7.35 3.76 -9.53
N LYS A 163 -6.65 3.53 -8.41
CA LYS A 163 -5.20 3.27 -8.43
C LYS A 163 -4.80 1.82 -8.71
N ALA A 164 -5.76 0.90 -8.77
CA ALA A 164 -5.46 -0.53 -8.97
C ALA A 164 -4.77 -0.72 -10.32
N PHE A 165 -5.33 -0.17 -11.40
CA PHE A 165 -4.80 -0.32 -12.75
C PHE A 165 -3.35 0.20 -12.89
N PRO A 166 -3.01 1.45 -12.51
CA PRO A 166 -1.62 1.93 -12.55
C PRO A 166 -0.65 1.09 -11.69
N SER A 167 -1.13 0.56 -10.56
CA SER A 167 -0.31 -0.27 -9.67
C SER A 167 0.00 -1.64 -10.28
N TRP A 168 -0.93 -2.22 -11.02
CA TRP A 168 -0.71 -3.46 -11.77
C TRP A 168 0.24 -3.26 -12.95
N VAL A 169 0.09 -2.16 -13.69
CA VAL A 169 1.02 -1.80 -14.77
C VAL A 169 2.45 -1.66 -14.24
N TYR A 170 2.62 -1.01 -13.09
CA TYR A 170 3.91 -0.91 -12.40
C TYR A 170 4.51 -2.26 -12.03
N LEU A 171 3.71 -3.14 -11.41
CA LEU A 171 4.16 -4.46 -11.01
C LEU A 171 4.62 -5.26 -12.22
N PHE A 172 3.86 -5.22 -13.32
CA PHE A 172 4.21 -5.93 -14.55
C PHE A 172 5.48 -5.38 -15.20
N MET A 173 5.62 -4.05 -15.29
CA MET A 173 6.84 -3.42 -15.81
C MET A 173 8.07 -3.76 -14.97
N THR A 174 7.92 -3.72 -13.64
CA THR A 174 9.02 -4.03 -12.70
C THR A 174 9.40 -5.50 -12.80
N TYR A 175 8.41 -6.40 -12.88
CA TYR A 175 8.64 -7.84 -13.03
C TYR A 175 9.37 -8.17 -14.34
N ASN A 176 8.94 -7.60 -15.47
CA ASN A 176 9.60 -7.81 -16.75
C ASN A 176 11.02 -7.22 -16.74
N ALA A 177 11.22 -6.04 -16.17
CA ALA A 177 12.55 -5.44 -16.03
C ALA A 177 13.50 -6.32 -15.21
N ILE A 178 13.02 -6.93 -14.13
CA ILE A 178 13.80 -7.87 -13.30
C ILE A 178 14.08 -9.17 -14.06
N LYS A 179 13.09 -9.70 -14.80
CA LYS A 179 13.24 -10.96 -15.55
C LYS A 179 14.25 -10.84 -16.69
N THR A 180 14.27 -9.69 -17.39
CA THR A 180 15.17 -9.45 -18.53
C THR A 180 16.61 -9.17 -18.09
N LYS A 181 16.86 -8.73 -16.85
CA LYS A 181 18.19 -8.38 -16.33
C LYS A 181 18.68 -9.29 -15.21
N ARG A 182 18.42 -10.60 -15.32
CA ARG A 182 18.79 -11.61 -14.31
C ARG A 182 20.31 -11.88 -14.19
N GLU A 183 21.15 -11.14 -14.91
CA GLU A 183 22.61 -11.24 -14.82
C GLU A 183 23.17 -10.23 -13.82
N LYS A 184 23.75 -10.75 -12.73
CA LYS A 184 24.64 -10.08 -11.75
C LYS A 184 24.49 -8.54 -11.66
N GLN A 185 23.31 -8.06 -11.28
CA GLN A 185 23.12 -6.64 -10.96
C GLN A 185 23.46 -6.41 -9.49
N THR A 186 24.35 -5.46 -9.22
CA THR A 186 24.65 -4.96 -7.87
C THR A 186 23.36 -4.40 -7.24
N PHE A 187 23.19 -4.55 -5.92
CA PHE A 187 22.03 -4.05 -5.18
C PHE A 187 21.64 -2.59 -5.54
N LEU A 188 22.64 -1.73 -5.72
CA LEU A 188 22.43 -0.32 -6.10
C LEU A 188 21.84 -0.14 -7.50
N SER A 189 22.27 -0.93 -8.49
CA SER A 189 21.73 -0.79 -9.86
C SER A 189 20.27 -1.23 -9.90
N THR A 190 19.90 -2.29 -9.17
CA THR A 190 18.50 -2.71 -9.02
C THR A 190 17.63 -1.63 -8.39
N ILE A 191 18.14 -0.95 -7.35
CA ILE A 191 17.45 0.19 -6.73
C ILE A 191 17.23 1.32 -7.73
N LEU A 192 18.25 1.67 -8.52
CA LEU A 192 18.15 2.75 -9.50
C LEU A 192 17.12 2.42 -10.59
N TRP A 193 17.15 1.20 -11.14
CA TRP A 193 16.17 0.75 -12.13
C TRP A 193 14.76 0.69 -11.56
N ALA A 194 14.59 0.15 -10.35
CA ALA A 194 13.29 0.12 -9.67
C ALA A 194 12.75 1.52 -9.40
N THR A 195 13.63 2.45 -8.99
CA THR A 195 13.27 3.84 -8.75
C THR A 195 12.84 4.50 -10.07
N ALA A 196 13.64 4.38 -11.13
CA ALA A 196 13.32 4.94 -12.45
C ALA A 196 11.99 4.41 -13.01
N ALA A 197 11.76 3.10 -12.94
CA ALA A 197 10.50 2.49 -13.36
C ALA A 197 9.30 2.93 -12.49
N SER A 198 9.54 3.31 -11.24
CA SER A 198 8.49 3.75 -10.31
C SER A 198 8.09 5.21 -10.46
N VAL A 199 8.90 6.07 -11.09
CA VAL A 199 8.62 7.51 -11.21
C VAL A 199 7.31 7.78 -11.96
N PRO A 200 7.06 7.27 -13.19
CA PRO A 200 5.84 7.59 -13.95
C PRO A 200 4.57 7.12 -13.23
N VAL A 201 4.63 5.93 -12.63
CA VAL A 201 3.54 5.36 -11.84
C VAL A 201 3.29 6.19 -10.59
N THR A 202 4.36 6.66 -9.94
CA THR A 202 4.24 7.47 -8.74
C THR A 202 3.63 8.81 -9.08
N VAL A 203 3.98 9.43 -10.21
CA VAL A 203 3.34 10.68 -10.67
C VAL A 203 1.83 10.50 -10.87
N THR A 204 1.39 9.41 -11.51
CA THR A 204 -0.05 9.15 -11.75
C THR A 204 -0.81 8.74 -10.49
N THR A 205 -0.17 8.00 -9.58
CA THR A 205 -0.84 7.47 -8.37
C THR A 205 -0.78 8.39 -7.15
N THR A 206 0.14 9.35 -7.11
CA THR A 206 0.27 10.28 -5.97
C THR A 206 -0.98 11.14 -5.75
N PRO A 207 -1.60 11.79 -6.76
CA PRO A 207 -2.82 12.57 -6.52
C PRO A 207 -3.97 11.73 -5.97
N LEU A 208 -4.17 10.52 -6.50
CA LEU A 208 -5.19 9.58 -6.03
C LEU A 208 -4.94 9.13 -4.58
N ASP A 209 -3.68 8.89 -4.21
CA ASP A 209 -3.35 8.50 -2.84
C ASP A 209 -3.42 9.68 -1.86
N VAL A 210 -3.20 10.93 -2.28
CA VAL A 210 -3.48 12.10 -1.42
C VAL A 210 -4.98 12.21 -1.15
N ILE A 211 -5.82 12.08 -2.19
CA ILE A 211 -7.28 12.10 -2.03
C ILE A 211 -7.74 10.96 -1.11
N LYS A 212 -7.23 9.74 -1.32
CA LYS A 212 -7.48 8.59 -0.45
C LYS A 212 -7.11 8.92 0.99
N SER A 213 -5.87 9.35 1.24
CA SER A 213 -5.38 9.64 2.59
C SER A 213 -6.20 10.73 3.28
N GLN A 214 -6.68 11.75 2.56
CA GLN A 214 -7.58 12.78 3.11
C GLN A 214 -8.96 12.22 3.47
N GLN A 215 -9.52 11.34 2.63
CA GLN A 215 -10.80 10.68 2.91
C GLN A 215 -10.71 9.71 4.10
N GLN A 216 -9.64 8.93 4.18
CA GLN A 216 -9.38 7.96 5.26
C GLN A 216 -9.02 8.65 6.58
N ALA A 217 -8.36 9.80 6.52
CA ALA A 217 -8.02 10.60 7.69
C ALA A 217 -9.15 11.52 8.14
N PHE A 218 -10.39 11.30 7.69
CA PHE A 218 -11.59 12.02 8.13
C PHE A 218 -11.50 13.55 8.13
N LYS A 219 -10.68 14.12 7.22
CA LYS A 219 -10.52 15.58 7.08
C LYS A 219 -11.49 16.22 6.08
N SER A 220 -12.18 15.40 5.30
CA SER A 220 -13.26 15.80 4.39
C SER A 220 -14.61 15.46 5.04
N GLU A 221 -15.73 16.02 4.57
CA GLU A 221 -17.05 15.65 5.08
C GLU A 221 -17.44 14.21 4.68
N SER A 222 -18.35 13.58 5.42
CA SER A 222 -18.79 12.22 5.09
C SER A 222 -19.44 12.18 3.70
N ASN A 223 -19.11 11.14 2.90
CA ASN A 223 -19.67 10.88 1.56
C ASN A 223 -19.27 11.81 0.41
N GLN A 224 -18.22 12.64 0.54
CA GLN A 224 -17.75 13.43 -0.60
C GLN A 224 -17.12 12.54 -1.70
N THR A 225 -17.52 12.77 -2.95
CA THR A 225 -16.97 12.11 -4.14
C THR A 225 -15.48 12.47 -4.33
N ILE A 226 -14.74 11.64 -5.08
CA ILE A 226 -13.32 11.90 -5.40
C ILE A 226 -13.13 13.32 -5.98
N GLY A 227 -14.05 13.75 -6.84
CA GLY A 227 -14.03 15.08 -7.45
C GLY A 227 -14.27 16.22 -6.46
N ALA A 228 -15.19 16.06 -5.50
CA ALA A 228 -15.44 17.06 -4.47
C ALA A 228 -14.23 17.24 -3.55
N VAL A 229 -13.60 16.14 -3.12
CA VAL A 229 -12.38 16.20 -2.31
C VAL A 229 -11.22 16.80 -3.09
N ALA A 230 -11.06 16.45 -4.37
CA ALA A 230 -10.05 17.06 -5.23
C ALA A 230 -10.27 18.57 -5.39
N SER A 231 -11.51 19.02 -5.61
CA SER A 231 -11.85 20.44 -5.70
C SER A 231 -11.55 21.17 -4.39
N GLN A 232 -11.88 20.57 -3.24
CA GLN A 232 -11.59 21.16 -1.93
C GLN A 232 -10.08 21.29 -1.66
N ILE A 233 -9.29 20.26 -2.00
CA ILE A 233 -7.83 20.31 -1.86
C ILE A 233 -7.25 21.41 -2.76
N TYR A 234 -7.73 21.50 -4.02
CA TYR A 234 -7.27 22.51 -4.96
C TYR A 234 -7.59 23.93 -4.46
N LYS A 235 -8.80 24.16 -3.96
CA LYS A 235 -9.22 25.46 -3.41
C LYS A 235 -8.46 25.86 -2.15
N ASN A 236 -8.20 24.92 -1.24
CA ASN A 236 -7.62 25.23 0.08
C ASN A 236 -6.09 25.22 0.11
N HIS A 237 -5.44 24.41 -0.75
CA HIS A 237 -4.00 24.17 -0.68
C HIS A 237 -3.29 24.24 -2.05
N GLY A 238 -4.04 24.46 -3.14
CA GLY A 238 -3.51 24.57 -4.49
C GLY A 238 -3.04 23.25 -5.11
N PHE A 239 -2.49 23.34 -6.33
CA PHE A 239 -2.04 22.17 -7.10
C PHE A 239 -0.86 21.41 -6.45
N GLY A 240 0.02 22.12 -5.75
CA GLY A 240 1.18 21.51 -5.06
C GLY A 240 0.81 20.52 -3.96
N ALA A 241 -0.42 20.60 -3.41
CA ALA A 241 -0.89 19.69 -2.37
C ALA A 241 -1.04 18.24 -2.85
N PHE A 242 -1.37 18.03 -4.13
CA PHE A 242 -1.53 16.69 -4.71
C PHE A 242 -0.22 15.90 -4.82
N PHE A 243 0.92 16.60 -4.80
CA PHE A 243 2.26 15.98 -4.84
C PHE A 243 2.96 15.98 -3.47
N LYS A 244 2.28 16.41 -2.40
CA LYS A 244 2.85 16.33 -1.05
C LYS A 244 3.10 14.87 -0.66
N GLY A 245 4.34 14.58 -0.25
CA GLY A 245 4.80 13.24 0.10
C GLY A 245 5.29 12.40 -1.09
N PHE A 246 5.44 12.97 -2.29
CA PHE A 246 6.00 12.28 -3.46
C PHE A 246 7.38 11.67 -3.17
N ASN A 247 8.32 12.44 -2.60
CA ASN A 247 9.67 11.95 -2.29
C ASN A 247 9.64 10.79 -1.29
N CYS A 248 8.86 10.92 -0.22
CA CYS A 248 8.70 9.85 0.78
C CYS A 248 8.10 8.59 0.17
N ARG A 249 7.16 8.75 -0.77
CA ARG A 249 6.55 7.64 -1.51
C ARG A 249 7.53 6.95 -2.45
N LEU A 250 8.34 7.73 -3.16
CA LEU A 250 9.37 7.21 -4.05
C LEU A 250 10.41 6.39 -3.26
N LEU A 251 10.88 6.94 -2.13
CA LEU A 251 11.78 6.25 -1.21
C LEU A 251 11.15 4.97 -0.66
N HIS A 252 9.90 5.01 -0.21
CA HIS A 252 9.21 3.83 0.32
C HIS A 252 9.06 2.73 -0.75
N LYS A 253 8.69 3.09 -2.00
CA LYS A 253 8.60 2.11 -3.10
C LYS A 253 9.97 1.53 -3.47
N SER A 254 10.98 2.38 -3.52
CA SER A 254 12.36 1.99 -3.79
C SER A 254 12.86 1.00 -2.74
N LEU A 255 12.70 1.33 -1.46
CA LEU A 255 13.09 0.48 -0.33
C LEU A 255 12.31 -0.84 -0.29
N SER A 256 11.01 -0.80 -0.56
CA SER A 256 10.18 -2.01 -0.63
C SER A 256 10.62 -2.94 -1.77
N THR A 257 11.00 -2.40 -2.92
CA THR A 257 11.47 -3.19 -4.07
C THR A 257 12.87 -3.74 -3.83
N ALA A 258 13.74 -2.96 -3.18
CA ALA A 258 15.07 -3.38 -2.75
C ALA A 258 15.00 -4.55 -1.75
N GLY A 259 14.13 -4.43 -0.74
CA GLY A 259 13.90 -5.50 0.24
C GLY A 259 13.33 -6.77 -0.40
N ALA A 260 12.44 -6.62 -1.39
CA ALA A 260 11.95 -7.75 -2.21
C ALA A 260 13.10 -8.48 -2.91
N TYR A 261 14.01 -7.73 -3.52
CA TYR A 261 15.15 -8.31 -4.22
C TYR A 261 16.12 -9.02 -3.26
N MET A 262 16.50 -8.40 -2.14
CA MET A 262 17.40 -9.01 -1.14
C MET A 262 16.87 -10.36 -0.65
N ILE A 263 15.56 -10.42 -0.38
CA ILE A 263 14.96 -11.65 0.15
C ILE A 263 14.87 -12.73 -0.94
N LEU A 264 14.56 -12.35 -2.19
CA LEU A 264 14.61 -13.29 -3.31
C LEU A 264 16.01 -13.85 -3.54
N ASP A 265 17.04 -13.02 -3.42
CA ASP A 265 18.44 -13.40 -3.58
C ASP A 265 18.90 -14.37 -2.47
N VAL A 266 18.56 -14.04 -1.21
CA VAL A 266 18.77 -14.93 -0.06
C VAL A 266 18.02 -16.25 -0.23
N ALA A 267 16.76 -16.22 -0.68
CA ALA A 267 15.97 -17.42 -0.89
C ALA A 267 16.50 -18.31 -2.03
N SER A 268 17.09 -17.72 -3.08
CA SER A 268 17.79 -18.47 -4.12
C SER A 268 19.09 -19.07 -3.60
N ASN A 269 19.90 -18.33 -2.85
CA ASN A 269 21.17 -18.82 -2.31
C ASN A 269 20.96 -19.98 -1.32
N ILE A 270 19.88 -19.95 -0.52
CA ILE A 270 19.51 -21.05 0.37
C ILE A 270 19.03 -22.28 -0.42
N SER A 271 18.31 -22.09 -1.54
CA SER A 271 17.84 -23.22 -2.37
C SER A 271 18.94 -23.88 -3.20
N PHE A 272 20.07 -23.20 -3.45
CA PHE A 272 21.22 -23.76 -4.17
C PHE A 272 22.26 -24.42 -3.26
N ASN A 273 22.14 -24.28 -1.94
CA ASN A 273 23.04 -24.87 -0.96
C ASN A 273 22.48 -26.17 -0.34
N LYS A 274 21.55 -26.83 -1.04
CA LYS A 274 21.01 -28.16 -0.75
C LYS A 274 21.19 -29.07 -1.95
#